data_AF-A0A3S8RYD4-F1
#
_entry.id   AF-A0A3S8RYD4-F1
#
_cell.length_a   1.000
_cell.length_b   1.000
_cell.length_c   1.000
_cell.angle_alpha   90.00
_cell.angle_beta   90.00
_cell.angle_gamma   90.00
#
_symmetry.space_group_name_H-M   'P 1'
#
loop_
_entity.id
_entity.type
_entity.pdbx_description
1 polymer ?
#
loop_
_entity_poly.entity_id
_entity_poly.type
_entity_poly.pdbx_seq_one_letter_code
_entity_poly.pdbx_strand_id
1 'polypeptide(L)'
;MNSFSQIGGITIKKLLLGITLSVLLSLSVGFFWEWKLAINITGGIGVIMLLLAGILNGTFISGVQMRANRKIESAEDKELRNKLTSTFFLLGFPFFLMAIALFFVVK
;
A
#
# COMPACT_ATOMS: atom_id res chain seq x y z
N MET A 1 -2.24 12.83 26.16
CA MET A 1 -1.42 12.16 25.12
C MET A 1 -1.81 12.78 23.78
N ASN A 2 -0.90 13.48 23.10
CA ASN A 2 -1.23 14.31 21.94
C ASN A 2 -1.75 13.44 20.79
N SER A 3 -2.89 13.83 20.20
CA SER A 3 -3.55 13.15 19.07
C SER A 3 -2.58 12.89 17.90
N PHE A 4 -1.60 13.77 17.70
CA PHE A 4 -0.54 13.63 16.70
C PHE A 4 0.35 12.39 16.93
N SER A 5 0.67 12.04 18.18
CA SER A 5 1.46 10.83 18.50
C SER A 5 0.68 9.53 18.25
N GLN A 6 -0.64 9.59 18.43
CA GLN A 6 -1.53 8.45 18.20
C GLN A 6 -1.66 8.13 16.70
N ILE A 7 -1.78 9.17 15.86
CA ILE A 7 -1.82 9.04 14.40
C ILE A 7 -0.49 8.50 13.87
N GLY A 8 0.64 9.04 14.34
CA GLY A 8 1.97 8.54 13.98
C GLY A 8 2.16 7.06 14.34
N GLY A 9 1.75 6.66 15.54
CA GLY A 9 1.83 5.26 15.98
C GLY A 9 1.01 4.29 15.11
N ILE A 10 -0.19 4.68 14.65
CA ILE A 10 -1.01 3.86 13.77
C ILE A 10 -0.35 3.70 12.38
N THR A 11 0.19 4.77 11.83
CA THR A 11 0.91 4.75 10.55
C THR A 11 2.11 3.82 10.59
N ILE A 12 2.93 3.92 11.65
CA ILE A 12 4.10 3.05 11.84
C ILE A 12 3.68 1.58 11.95
N LYS A 13 2.61 1.27 12.70
CA LYS A 13 2.08 -0.09 12.82
C LYS A 13 1.68 -0.67 11.46
N LYS A 14 1.00 0.10 10.61
CA LYS A 14 0.61 -0.35 9.26
C LYS A 14 1.83 -0.63 8.38
N LEU A 15 2.84 0.24 8.43
CA LEU A 15 4.08 0.06 7.68
C LEU A 15 4.82 -1.21 8.13
N LEU A 16 4.99 -1.39 9.45
CA LEU A 16 5.60 -2.59 10.03
C LEU A 16 4.83 -3.85 9.66
N LEU A 17 3.50 -3.80 9.67
CA LEU A 17 2.66 -4.91 9.23
C LEU A 17 2.91 -5.25 7.75
N GLY A 18 2.96 -4.23 6.88
CA GLY A 18 3.27 -4.41 5.46
C GLY A 18 4.62 -5.08 5.24
N ILE A 19 5.68 -4.62 5.94
CA ILE A 19 7.03 -5.20 5.88
C ILE A 19 7.02 -6.67 6.34
N THR A 20 6.44 -6.93 7.51
CA THR A 20 6.39 -8.30 8.07
C THR A 20 5.64 -9.24 7.14
N LEU A 21 4.48 -8.83 6.63
CA LEU A 21 3.70 -9.64 5.69
C LEU A 21 4.43 -9.87 4.36
N SER A 22 5.07 -8.84 3.81
CA SER A 22 5.81 -8.99 2.54
C SER A 22 6.99 -9.94 2.69
N VAL A 23 7.72 -9.87 3.81
CA VAL A 23 8.86 -10.78 4.07
C VAL A 23 8.37 -12.20 4.31
N LEU A 24 7.37 -12.40 5.19
CA LEU A 24 6.87 -13.74 5.49
C LEU A 24 6.28 -14.42 4.26
N LEU A 25 5.45 -13.71 3.48
CA LEU A 25 4.85 -14.28 2.29
C LEU A 25 5.91 -14.63 1.25
N SER A 26 6.83 -13.71 0.96
CA SER A 26 7.83 -13.93 -0.08
C SER A 26 8.81 -15.06 0.26
N LEU A 27 9.26 -15.15 1.52
CA LEU A 27 10.08 -16.26 1.98
C LEU A 27 9.31 -17.58 1.90
N SER A 28 8.06 -17.60 2.36
CA SER A 28 7.25 -18.83 2.31
C SER A 28 7.09 -19.33 0.87
N VAL A 29 6.69 -18.45 -0.06
CA VAL A 29 6.53 -18.84 -1.47
C VAL A 29 7.88 -19.24 -2.09
N GLY A 30 8.96 -18.51 -1.76
CA GLY A 30 10.30 -18.78 -2.29
C GLY A 30 10.87 -20.12 -1.85
N PHE A 31 10.68 -20.50 -0.58
CA PHE A 31 11.17 -21.76 -0.02
C PHE A 31 10.34 -22.98 -0.41
N PHE A 32 9.02 -22.85 -0.48
CA PHE A 32 8.13 -24.00 -0.77
C PHE A 32 7.87 -24.23 -2.26
N TRP A 33 8.01 -23.21 -3.11
CA TRP A 33 7.77 -23.31 -4.55
C TRP A 33 8.98 -22.85 -5.36
N GLU A 34 8.98 -21.59 -5.82
CA GLU A 34 10.02 -21.03 -6.67
C GLU A 34 10.15 -19.54 -6.41
N TRP A 35 11.39 -19.04 -6.45
CA TRP A 35 11.67 -17.62 -6.24
C TRP A 35 11.04 -16.71 -7.31
N LYS A 36 10.90 -17.20 -8.55
CA LYS A 36 10.20 -16.47 -9.61
C LYS A 36 8.71 -16.29 -9.30
N LEU A 37 8.08 -17.31 -8.73
CA LEU A 37 6.69 -17.23 -8.27
C LEU A 37 6.56 -16.26 -7.09
N ALA A 38 7.51 -16.27 -6.16
CA ALA A 38 7.55 -15.34 -5.03
C ALA A 38 7.62 -13.87 -5.49
N ILE A 39 8.44 -13.56 -6.50
CA ILE A 39 8.52 -12.23 -7.11
C ILE A 39 7.18 -11.84 -7.73
N ASN A 40 6.57 -12.72 -8.54
CA ASN A 40 5.31 -12.42 -9.23
C ASN A 40 4.14 -12.17 -8.25
N ILE A 41 3.99 -13.02 -7.24
CA ILE A 41 2.91 -12.89 -6.25
C ILE A 41 3.11 -11.63 -5.40
N THR A 42 4.32 -11.45 -4.83
CA THR A 42 4.61 -10.32 -3.96
C THR A 42 4.52 -9.00 -4.73
N GLY A 43 5.06 -8.97 -5.95
CA GLY A 43 5.00 -7.80 -6.84
C GLY A 43 3.59 -7.50 -7.31
N GLY A 44 2.81 -8.51 -7.67
CA GLY A 44 1.41 -8.37 -8.06
C GLY A 44 0.56 -7.74 -6.95
N ILE A 45 0.70 -8.22 -5.71
CA ILE A 45 0.02 -7.64 -4.54
C ILE A 45 0.43 -6.17 -4.35
N GLY A 46 1.73 -5.89 -4.40
CA GLY A 46 2.25 -4.53 -4.27
C GLY A 46 1.68 -3.57 -5.31
N VAL A 47 1.69 -3.97 -6.59
CA VAL A 47 1.14 -3.18 -7.69
C VAL A 47 -0.35 -2.95 -7.52
N ILE A 48 -1.14 -3.99 -7.23
CA ILE A 48 -2.60 -3.86 -7.05
C ILE A 48 -2.91 -2.89 -5.91
N MET A 49 -2.25 -3.02 -4.77
CA MET A 49 -2.48 -2.13 -3.63
C MET A 49 -2.08 -0.68 -3.93
N LEU A 50 -0.95 -0.45 -4.61
CA LEU A 50 -0.53 0.89 -5.00
C LEU A 50 -1.47 1.51 -6.04
N LEU A 51 -2.00 0.72 -6.97
CA LEU A 51 -3.03 1.16 -7.91
C LEU A 51 -4.32 1.56 -7.18
N LEU A 52 -4.80 0.74 -6.25
CA LEU A 52 -5.97 1.08 -5.43
C LEU A 52 -5.74 2.37 -4.63
N ALA A 53 -4.55 2.55 -4.04
CA ALA A 53 -4.19 3.79 -3.37
C ALA A 53 -4.21 4.99 -4.33
N GLY A 54 -3.67 4.84 -5.55
CA GLY A 54 -3.69 5.89 -6.57
C GLY A 54 -5.09 6.25 -7.05
N ILE A 55 -5.97 5.26 -7.24
CA ILE A 55 -7.37 5.46 -7.61
C ILE A 55 -8.11 6.24 -6.51
N LEU A 56 -7.97 5.81 -5.25
CA LEU A 56 -8.63 6.47 -4.12
C LEU A 56 -8.09 7.87 -3.86
N ASN A 57 -6.81 8.12 -4.14
CA ASN A 57 -6.23 9.46 -4.07
C ASN A 57 -6.67 10.36 -5.25
N GLY A 58 -7.28 9.78 -6.29
CA GLY A 58 -7.66 10.47 -7.51
C GLY A 58 -6.47 10.90 -8.37
N THR A 59 -5.37 10.13 -8.34
CA THR A 59 -4.18 10.36 -9.20
C THR A 59 -4.52 10.28 -10.69
N PHE A 60 -5.61 9.58 -11.05
CA PHE A 60 -6.02 9.34 -12.43
C PHE A 60 -7.17 10.25 -12.93
N ILE A 61 -7.65 11.20 -12.11
CA ILE A 61 -8.75 12.10 -12.49
C ILE A 61 -8.24 13.54 -12.68
N SER A 62 -8.98 14.35 -13.46
CA SER A 62 -8.56 15.72 -13.75
C SER A 62 -8.70 16.64 -12.52
N GLY A 63 -7.89 17.70 -12.46
CA GLY A 63 -7.96 18.67 -11.37
C GLY A 63 -9.33 19.37 -11.23
N VAL A 64 -10.07 19.51 -12.35
CA VAL A 64 -11.44 20.04 -12.33
C VAL A 64 -12.39 19.04 -11.65
N GLN A 65 -12.33 17.77 -12.02
CA GLN A 65 -13.13 16.71 -11.40
C GLN A 65 -12.79 16.56 -9.91
N MET A 66 -11.50 16.62 -9.56
CA MET A 66 -11.04 16.58 -8.17
C MET A 66 -11.62 17.75 -7.34
N ARG A 67 -11.63 18.98 -7.88
CA ARG A 67 -12.22 20.14 -7.20
C ARG A 67 -13.75 20.03 -7.06
N ALA A 68 -14.42 19.49 -8.08
CA ALA A 68 -15.86 19.25 -8.02
C ALA A 68 -16.22 18.22 -6.95
N ASN A 69 -15.54 17.06 -6.95
CA ASN A 69 -15.75 16.00 -5.96
C ASN A 69 -15.51 16.49 -4.54
N ARG A 70 -14.44 17.28 -4.31
CA ARG A 70 -14.14 17.84 -2.99
C ARG A 70 -15.19 18.84 -2.47
N LYS A 71 -16.00 19.45 -3.34
CA LYS A 71 -17.05 20.40 -2.94
C LYS A 71 -18.31 19.71 -2.42
N ILE A 72 -18.57 18.49 -2.89
CA ILE A 72 -19.79 17.72 -2.54
C ILE A 72 -19.51 16.56 -1.58
N GLU A 73 -18.24 16.20 -1.39
CA GLU A 73 -17.79 15.14 -0.48
C GLU A 73 -18.00 15.53 0.99
N SER A 74 -18.57 14.63 1.78
CA SER A 74 -18.71 14.81 3.22
C SER A 74 -17.37 14.69 3.96
N ALA A 75 -17.29 15.23 5.17
CA ALA A 75 -16.08 15.10 5.99
C ALA A 75 -15.76 13.63 6.32
N GLU A 76 -16.79 12.81 6.54
CA GLU A 76 -16.65 11.38 6.84
C GLU A 76 -16.13 10.59 5.63
N ASP A 77 -16.70 10.81 4.45
CA ASP A 77 -16.24 10.15 3.22
C ASP A 77 -14.78 10.49 2.91
N LYS A 78 -14.42 11.76 3.12
CA LYS A 78 -13.05 12.24 2.95
C LYS A 78 -12.07 11.55 3.90
N GLU A 79 -12.45 11.40 5.17
CA GLU A 79 -11.62 10.71 6.16
C GLU A 79 -11.47 9.23 5.82
N LEU A 80 -12.57 8.56 5.46
CA LEU A 80 -12.55 7.16 5.05
C LEU A 80 -11.66 6.96 3.82
N ARG A 81 -11.82 7.77 2.78
CA ARG A 81 -10.99 7.71 1.57
C ARG A 81 -9.51 7.90 1.90
N ASN A 82 -9.16 8.87 2.74
CA ASN A 82 -7.77 9.11 3.15
C ASN A 82 -7.22 7.93 3.98
N LYS A 83 -8.04 7.36 4.85
CA LYS A 83 -7.68 6.19 5.66
C LYS A 83 -7.45 4.96 4.79
N LEU A 84 -8.28 4.70 3.78
CA LEU A 84 -8.10 3.60 2.84
C LEU A 84 -6.88 3.83 1.95
N THR A 85 -6.75 5.02 1.37
CA THR A 85 -5.59 5.42 0.54
C THR A 85 -4.28 5.18 1.28
N SER A 86 -4.15 5.71 2.51
CA SER A 86 -2.94 5.53 3.32
C SER A 86 -2.71 4.08 3.72
N THR A 87 -3.77 3.32 4.02
CA THR A 87 -3.64 1.90 4.36
C THR A 87 -3.13 1.08 3.17
N PHE A 88 -3.73 1.23 1.99
CA PHE A 88 -3.28 0.52 0.80
C PHE A 88 -1.87 0.93 0.38
N PHE A 89 -1.52 2.21 0.49
CA PHE A 89 -0.16 2.66 0.21
C PHE A 89 0.86 2.05 1.17
N LEU A 90 0.62 2.15 2.49
CA LEU A 90 1.55 1.67 3.51
C LEU A 90 1.70 0.15 3.56
N LEU A 91 0.69 -0.61 3.12
CA LEU A 91 0.77 -2.06 2.96
C LEU A 91 1.38 -2.46 1.62
N GLY A 92 0.97 -1.82 0.52
CA GLY A 92 1.41 -2.16 -0.83
C GLY A 92 2.85 -1.76 -1.12
N PHE A 93 3.32 -0.64 -0.56
CA PHE A 93 4.67 -0.15 -0.83
C PHE A 93 5.77 -1.12 -0.36
N PRO A 94 5.73 -1.68 0.86
CA PRO A 94 6.65 -2.75 1.27
C PRO A 94 6.63 -3.98 0.36
N PHE A 95 5.43 -4.43 -0.07
CA PHE A 95 5.30 -5.55 -1.00
C PHE A 95 6.00 -5.27 -2.34
N PHE A 96 5.77 -4.08 -2.89
CA PHE A 96 6.40 -3.66 -4.14
C PHE A 96 7.93 -3.60 -4.01
N LEU A 97 8.43 -2.98 -2.94
CA LEU A 97 9.88 -2.92 -2.66
C LEU A 97 10.48 -4.31 -2.45
N MET A 98 9.78 -5.21 -1.75
CA MET A 98 10.25 -6.58 -1.50
C MET A 98 10.37 -7.35 -2.81
N ALA A 99 9.40 -7.21 -3.72
CA ALA A 99 9.47 -7.85 -5.04
C ALA A 99 10.66 -7.33 -5.87
N ILE A 100 10.94 -6.02 -5.82
CA ILE A 100 12.13 -5.43 -6.45
C ILE A 100 13.41 -6.00 -5.82
N ALA A 101 13.48 -6.05 -4.49
CA ALA A 101 14.63 -6.59 -3.78
C ALA A 101 14.88 -8.06 -4.15
N LEU A 102 13.84 -8.89 -4.17
CA LEU A 102 13.93 -10.29 -4.58
C LEU A 102 14.36 -10.42 -6.05
N PHE A 103 13.85 -9.58 -6.93
CA PHE A 103 14.28 -9.57 -8.33
C PHE A 103 15.78 -9.30 -8.46
N PHE A 104 16.37 -8.45 -7.62
CA PHE A 104 17.83 -8.23 -7.63
C PHE A 104 18.64 -9.34 -6.94
N VAL A 105 18.07 -10.04 -5.97
CA VAL A 105 18.76 -11.11 -5.22
C VAL A 105 18.75 -12.44 -5.96
N VAL A 106 17.64 -12.75 -6.63
CA VAL A 106 17.40 -14.05 -7.29
C VAL A 106 17.92 -14.05 -8.73
N LYS A 107 18.00 -12.88 -9.36
CA LYS A 107 18.50 -12.70 -10.71
C LYS A 107 20.02 -12.82 -10.78
#